data_AF-A0A428LRF5-F1
#
_entry.id   AF-A0A428LRF5-F1
#
_cell.length_a   1.000
_cell.length_b   1.000
_cell.length_c   1.000
_cell.angle_alpha   90.00
_cell.angle_beta   90.00
_cell.angle_gamma   90.00
#
_symmetry.space_group_name_H-M   'P 1'
#
loop_
_entity.id
_entity.type
_entity.pdbx_description
1 polymer ?
#
loop_
_entity_poly.entity_id
_entity_poly.type
_entity_poly.pdbx_seq_one_letter_code
_entity_poly.pdbx_strand_id
1 'polypeptide(L)'
;MRKNKLAEVENFLSSASVFDFLKTLNADSALDSRDEPEFDDAWMKEFNSLKNESFNADDIEHINSLREKAFKLSFRVINNSEISSSISDDFELIAKSVVVGKDNNWAISYLWSSYKGGKFPQ
;
A
#
# COMPACT_ATOMS: atom_id res chain seq x y z
N MET A 1 -8.28 4.60 -25.64
CA MET A 1 -8.13 4.99 -24.21
C MET A 1 -7.12 4.05 -23.59
N ARG A 2 -6.15 4.55 -22.79
CA ARG A 2 -5.53 3.68 -21.78
C ARG A 2 -6.64 3.34 -20.77
N LYS A 3 -6.76 2.08 -20.33
CA LYS A 3 -7.50 1.81 -19.08
C LYS A 3 -6.73 2.51 -17.96
N ASN A 4 -7.41 3.25 -17.11
CA ASN A 4 -6.79 3.79 -15.90
C ASN A 4 -6.43 2.60 -15.00
N LYS A 5 -5.17 2.20 -14.99
CA LYS A 5 -4.70 0.99 -14.29
C LYS A 5 -4.97 1.09 -12.79
N LEU A 6 -4.78 2.29 -12.23
CA LEU A 6 -4.91 2.59 -10.80
C LEU A 6 -6.35 2.82 -10.33
N ALA A 7 -7.35 2.70 -11.22
CA ALA A 7 -8.76 2.94 -10.88
C ALA A 7 -9.28 2.04 -9.74
N GLU A 8 -8.78 0.81 -9.56
CA GLU A 8 -9.16 -0.04 -8.42
C GLU A 8 -8.65 0.55 -7.08
N VAL A 9 -7.43 1.09 -7.08
CA VAL A 9 -6.77 1.70 -5.93
C VAL A 9 -7.39 3.05 -5.58
N GLU A 10 -7.70 3.87 -6.60
CA GLU A 10 -8.48 5.11 -6.48
C GLU A 10 -9.84 4.89 -5.80
N ASN A 11 -10.59 3.90 -6.28
CA ASN A 11 -11.94 3.56 -5.82
C ASN A 11 -11.91 2.99 -4.40
N PHE A 12 -10.96 2.13 -4.06
CA PHE A 12 -10.76 1.64 -2.69
C PHE A 12 -10.55 2.81 -1.72
N LEU A 13 -9.57 3.67 -2.02
CA LEU A 13 -9.30 4.88 -1.25
C LEU A 13 -10.40 5.96 -1.35
N SER A 14 -11.47 5.77 -2.14
CA SER A 14 -12.59 6.72 -2.17
C SER A 14 -13.51 6.59 -0.95
N SER A 15 -13.49 5.44 -0.26
CA SER A 15 -14.31 5.23 0.94
C SER A 15 -13.67 5.89 2.17
N ALA A 16 -14.45 6.75 2.85
CA ALA A 16 -14.02 7.43 4.07
C ALA A 16 -13.78 6.48 5.27
N SER A 17 -14.30 5.26 5.21
CA SER A 17 -14.14 4.21 6.23
C SER A 17 -13.23 3.07 5.77
N VAL A 18 -12.45 3.25 4.71
CA VAL A 18 -11.63 2.18 4.11
C VAL A 18 -10.61 1.56 5.09
N PHE A 19 -10.10 2.36 6.01
CA PHE A 19 -9.15 1.94 7.05
C PHE A 19 -9.79 1.75 8.43
N ASP A 20 -11.12 1.56 8.52
CA ASP A 20 -11.82 1.39 9.80
C ASP A 20 -11.32 0.21 10.65
N PHE A 21 -10.70 -0.79 10.02
CA PHE A 21 -10.05 -1.91 10.72
C PHE A 21 -8.86 -1.48 11.59
N LEU A 22 -8.25 -0.32 11.34
CA LEU A 22 -7.17 0.22 12.17
C LEU A 22 -7.66 0.64 13.57
N LYS A 23 -8.97 0.84 13.78
CA LYS A 23 -9.55 1.25 15.07
C LYS A 23 -9.31 0.23 16.20
N THR A 24 -8.95 -1.00 15.85
CA THR A 24 -8.67 -2.10 16.78
C THR A 24 -7.27 -2.68 16.60
N LEU A 25 -6.40 -2.03 15.82
CA LEU A 25 -5.01 -2.48 15.64
C LEU A 25 -4.16 -2.06 16.84
N ASN A 26 -3.40 -3.00 17.40
CA ASN A 26 -2.28 -2.65 18.28
C ASN A 26 -1.11 -2.22 17.39
N ALA A 27 -0.75 -0.94 17.43
CA ALA A 27 0.28 -0.39 16.55
C ALA A 27 1.66 -1.01 16.83
N ASP A 28 2.07 -1.08 18.09
CA ASP A 28 3.37 -1.59 18.53
C ASP A 28 3.57 -3.03 18.03
N SER A 29 2.64 -3.94 18.36
CA SER A 29 2.72 -5.34 17.93
C SER A 29 2.56 -5.55 16.42
N ALA A 30 2.00 -4.58 15.70
CA ALA A 30 1.88 -4.62 14.25
C ALA A 30 3.13 -4.08 13.53
N LEU A 31 3.91 -3.22 14.20
CA LEU A 31 5.25 -2.83 13.75
C LEU A 31 6.26 -3.94 14.07
N ASP A 32 6.24 -4.48 15.30
CA ASP A 32 7.06 -5.63 15.71
C ASP A 32 6.95 -6.81 14.71
N SER A 33 5.72 -7.10 14.25
CA SER A 33 5.46 -8.18 13.27
C SER A 33 6.02 -7.89 11.87
N ARG A 34 6.15 -6.62 11.47
CA ARG A 34 6.68 -6.22 10.15
C ARG A 34 8.21 -6.17 10.13
N ASP A 35 8.83 -6.01 11.29
CA ASP A 35 10.29 -6.09 11.46
C ASP A 35 10.80 -7.55 11.54
N GLU A 36 9.91 -8.54 11.66
CA GLU A 36 10.27 -9.96 11.55
C GLU A 36 10.71 -10.33 10.11
N PRO A 37 11.75 -11.16 9.92
CA PRO A 37 12.36 -11.39 8.61
C PRO A 37 11.43 -11.91 7.52
N GLU A 38 10.37 -12.66 7.85
CA GLU A 38 9.41 -13.16 6.85
C GLU A 38 8.66 -12.00 6.15
N PHE A 39 8.40 -10.89 6.85
CA PHE A 39 7.78 -9.70 6.27
C PHE A 39 8.82 -8.81 5.59
N ASP A 40 9.91 -8.44 6.27
CA ASP A 40 10.90 -7.50 5.71
C ASP A 40 11.58 -8.06 4.44
N ASP A 41 12.06 -9.31 4.44
CA ASP A 41 12.68 -9.89 3.22
C ASP A 41 11.69 -9.89 2.05
N ALA A 42 10.41 -10.13 2.29
CA ALA A 42 9.37 -10.14 1.25
C ALA A 42 9.07 -8.73 0.73
N TRP A 43 8.93 -7.75 1.62
CA TRP A 43 8.70 -6.35 1.29
C TRP A 43 9.89 -5.74 0.54
N MET A 44 11.10 -5.92 1.09
CA MET A 44 12.34 -5.43 0.50
C MET A 44 12.65 -6.12 -0.84
N LYS A 45 12.35 -7.41 -0.99
CA LYS A 45 12.45 -8.10 -2.29
C LYS A 45 11.53 -7.50 -3.35
N GLU A 46 10.29 -7.18 -2.99
CA GLU A 46 9.34 -6.56 -3.95
C GLU A 46 9.71 -5.10 -4.27
N PHE A 47 10.12 -4.32 -3.27
CA PHE A 47 10.66 -2.97 -3.45
C PHE A 47 11.88 -2.97 -4.39
N ASN A 48 12.83 -3.89 -4.18
CA ASN A 48 13.98 -4.07 -5.06
C ASN A 48 13.59 -4.55 -6.47
N SER A 49 12.54 -5.39 -6.61
CA SER A 49 11.95 -5.81 -7.90
C SER A 49 11.44 -4.62 -8.74
N LEU A 50 11.03 -3.54 -8.09
CA LEU A 50 10.46 -2.35 -8.74
C LEU A 50 11.46 -1.19 -8.93
N LYS A 51 12.67 -1.25 -8.35
CA LYS A 51 13.69 -0.19 -8.48
C LYS A 51 14.19 0.06 -9.90
N ASN A 52 14.18 -0.96 -10.75
CA ASN A 52 14.67 -0.89 -12.13
C ASN A 52 13.56 -0.63 -13.16
N GLU A 53 12.30 -0.50 -12.71
CA GLU A 53 11.15 -0.24 -13.57
C GLU A 53 11.05 1.26 -13.89
N SER A 54 10.66 1.60 -15.12
CA SER A 54 10.56 2.99 -15.56
C SER A 54 9.11 3.48 -15.55
N PHE A 55 8.87 4.58 -14.85
CA PHE A 55 7.57 5.23 -14.70
C PHE A 55 7.60 6.61 -15.38
N ASN A 56 6.54 6.99 -16.08
CA ASN A 56 6.41 8.33 -16.64
C ASN A 56 5.89 9.33 -15.58
N ALA A 57 5.96 10.63 -15.88
CA ALA A 57 5.56 11.68 -14.94
C ALA A 57 4.10 11.52 -14.46
N ASP A 58 3.16 11.27 -15.37
CA ASP A 58 1.74 11.08 -15.07
C ASP A 58 1.53 9.92 -14.06
N ASP A 59 2.19 8.77 -14.28
CA ASP A 59 2.13 7.62 -13.38
C ASP A 59 2.76 7.94 -12.01
N ILE A 60 3.87 8.69 -11.96
CA ILE A 60 4.55 9.09 -10.71
C ILE A 60 3.68 10.07 -9.90
N GLU A 61 3.09 11.08 -10.53
CA GLU A 61 2.18 12.03 -9.88
C GLU A 61 0.96 11.31 -9.30
N HIS A 62 0.37 10.39 -10.07
CA HIS A 62 -0.77 9.59 -9.62
C HIS A 62 -0.38 8.67 -8.45
N ILE A 63 0.75 7.95 -8.51
CA ILE A 63 1.25 7.13 -7.40
C ILE A 63 1.42 7.99 -6.13
N ASN A 64 2.05 9.17 -6.23
CA ASN A 64 2.24 10.04 -5.06
C ASN A 64 0.92 10.55 -4.47
N SER A 65 -0.06 10.88 -5.32
CA SER A 65 -1.42 11.25 -4.87
C SER A 65 -2.10 10.11 -4.09
N LEU A 66 -1.93 8.85 -4.53
CA LEU A 66 -2.45 7.67 -3.83
C LEU A 66 -1.75 7.44 -2.48
N ARG A 67 -0.42 7.62 -2.40
CA ARG A 67 0.33 7.54 -1.14
C ARG A 67 -0.13 8.59 -0.13
N GLU A 68 -0.23 9.85 -0.56
CA GLU A 68 -0.68 10.95 0.30
C GLU A 68 -2.12 10.72 0.79
N LYS A 69 -3.00 10.24 -0.09
CA LYS A 69 -4.39 9.89 0.23
C LYS A 69 -4.46 8.71 1.21
N ALA A 70 -3.64 7.67 1.02
CA ALA A 70 -3.56 6.53 1.92
C ALA A 70 -3.12 6.97 3.32
N PHE A 71 -1.99 7.69 3.43
CA PHE A 71 -1.48 8.26 4.68
C PHE A 71 -2.52 9.12 5.41
N LYS A 72 -3.15 10.06 4.71
CA LYS A 72 -4.12 11.00 5.33
C LYS A 72 -5.41 10.32 5.79
N LEU A 73 -5.80 9.22 5.16
CA LEU A 73 -6.96 8.43 5.57
C LEU A 73 -6.62 7.50 6.75
N SER A 74 -5.48 6.79 6.72
CA SER A 74 -5.08 5.91 7.83
C SER A 74 -4.74 6.70 9.09
N PHE A 75 -3.97 7.79 8.98
CA PHE A 75 -3.59 8.63 10.11
C PHE A 75 -4.80 9.23 10.84
N ARG A 76 -5.88 9.56 10.11
CA ARG A 76 -7.14 10.03 10.71
C ARG A 76 -7.82 8.98 11.59
N VAL A 77 -7.60 7.68 11.32
CA VAL A 77 -8.22 6.59 12.07
C VAL A 77 -7.37 6.16 13.27
N ILE A 78 -6.05 6.00 13.09
CA ILE A 78 -5.16 5.44 14.12
C ILE A 78 -4.31 6.47 14.87
N ASN A 79 -4.13 7.69 14.33
CA ASN A 79 -3.29 8.76 14.89
C ASN A 79 -1.83 8.32 15.22
N ASN A 80 -1.35 7.27 14.57
CA ASN A 80 0.03 6.80 14.60
C ASN A 80 0.67 7.05 13.23
N SER A 81 1.78 7.80 13.20
CA SER A 81 2.47 8.19 11.97
C SER A 81 3.26 7.05 11.31
N GLU A 82 3.75 6.10 12.08
CA GLU A 82 4.59 5.00 11.59
C GLU A 82 3.75 3.98 10.81
N ILE A 83 2.66 3.48 11.40
CA ILE A 83 1.64 2.67 10.70
C ILE A 83 1.13 3.41 9.44
N SER A 84 0.93 4.73 9.52
CA SER A 84 0.45 5.52 8.38
C SER A 84 1.48 5.63 7.24
N SER A 85 2.78 5.70 7.57
CA SER A 85 3.89 5.62 6.61
C SER A 85 4.00 4.22 6.00
N SER A 86 3.91 3.15 6.80
CA SER A 86 3.89 1.77 6.30
C SER A 86 2.76 1.56 5.28
N ILE A 87 1.56 2.09 5.56
CA ILE A 87 0.42 2.06 4.63
C ILE A 87 0.71 2.90 3.37
N SER A 88 1.29 4.09 3.50
CA SER A 88 1.70 4.92 2.35
C SER A 88 2.61 4.13 1.40
N ASP A 89 3.60 3.42 1.95
CA ASP A 89 4.68 2.84 1.15
C ASP A 89 4.29 1.46 0.62
N ASP A 90 3.43 0.72 1.32
CA ASP A 90 2.69 -0.42 0.74
C ASP A 90 1.86 0.00 -0.48
N PHE A 91 1.17 1.16 -0.40
CA PHE A 91 0.41 1.70 -1.53
C PHE A 91 1.31 2.17 -2.68
N GLU A 92 2.57 2.56 -2.43
CA GLU A 92 3.57 2.76 -3.48
C GLU A 92 3.88 1.44 -4.21
N LEU A 93 4.16 0.35 -3.47
CA LEU A 93 4.44 -0.97 -4.06
C LEU A 93 3.25 -1.50 -4.86
N ILE A 94 2.03 -1.41 -4.31
CA ILE A 94 0.80 -1.84 -4.97
C ILE A 94 0.58 -1.04 -6.27
N ALA A 95 0.63 0.29 -6.19
CA ALA A 95 0.40 1.14 -7.35
C ALA A 95 1.46 0.94 -8.46
N LYS A 96 2.75 0.84 -8.10
CA LYS A 96 3.81 0.49 -9.05
C LYS A 96 3.61 -0.88 -9.69
N SER A 97 3.22 -1.89 -8.92
CA SER A 97 2.94 -3.24 -9.42
C SER A 97 1.80 -3.26 -10.43
N VAL A 98 0.70 -2.53 -10.14
CA VAL A 98 -0.43 -2.32 -11.06
C VAL A 98 -0.01 -1.55 -12.32
N VAL A 99 0.84 -0.53 -12.20
CA VAL A 99 1.34 0.23 -13.37
C VAL A 99 2.23 -0.62 -14.26
N VAL A 100 3.10 -1.48 -13.71
CA VAL A 100 3.93 -2.40 -14.51
C VAL A 100 3.12 -3.59 -15.06
N GLY A 101 2.02 -3.98 -14.39
CA GLY A 101 1.21 -5.16 -14.75
C GLY A 101 1.71 -6.46 -14.10
N LYS A 102 2.32 -6.35 -12.91
CA LYS A 102 2.81 -7.49 -12.11
C LYS A 102 1.68 -8.07 -11.24
N ASP A 103 0.55 -8.40 -11.86
CA ASP A 103 -0.75 -8.71 -11.21
C ASP A 103 -0.74 -9.90 -10.23
N ASN A 104 0.36 -10.67 -10.16
CA ASN A 104 0.54 -11.83 -9.28
C ASN A 104 1.82 -11.76 -8.41
N ASN A 105 2.45 -10.59 -8.27
CA ASN A 105 3.61 -10.43 -7.38
C ASN A 105 3.21 -10.35 -5.89
N TRP A 106 4.15 -10.19 -4.97
CA TRP A 106 3.85 -10.19 -3.53
C TRP A 106 3.01 -8.98 -3.11
N ALA A 107 3.28 -7.80 -3.67
CA ALA A 107 2.47 -6.61 -3.40
C ALA A 107 0.99 -6.78 -3.78
N ILE A 108 0.69 -7.44 -4.91
CA ILE A 108 -0.72 -7.68 -5.31
C ILE A 108 -1.32 -8.90 -4.61
N SER A 109 -0.59 -10.01 -4.49
CA SER A 109 -1.12 -11.25 -3.91
C SER A 109 -1.28 -11.17 -2.38
N TYR A 110 -0.42 -10.43 -1.68
CA TYR A 110 -0.41 -10.32 -0.23
C TYR A 110 -0.86 -8.94 0.27
N LEU A 111 -0.10 -7.85 0.02
CA LEU A 111 -0.45 -6.52 0.57
C LEU A 111 -1.85 -6.07 0.11
N TRP A 112 -2.11 -6.07 -1.20
CA TRP A 112 -3.39 -5.61 -1.75
C TRP A 112 -4.58 -6.51 -1.37
N SER A 113 -4.34 -7.82 -1.25
CA SER A 113 -5.32 -8.77 -0.71
C SER A 113 -5.67 -8.48 0.76
N SER A 114 -4.68 -8.16 1.60
CA SER A 114 -4.89 -7.80 3.00
C SER A 114 -5.71 -6.51 3.15
N TYR A 115 -5.36 -5.46 2.40
CA TYR A 115 -6.13 -4.21 2.39
C TYR A 115 -7.57 -4.43 1.91
N LYS A 116 -7.78 -5.17 0.81
CA LYS A 116 -9.13 -5.53 0.33
C LYS A 116 -9.89 -6.48 1.28
N GLY A 117 -9.17 -7.25 2.09
CA GLY A 117 -9.71 -8.07 3.19
C GLY A 117 -10.00 -7.29 4.48
N GLY A 118 -9.77 -5.97 4.51
CA GLY A 118 -9.98 -5.15 5.70
C GLY A 118 -8.98 -5.42 6.82
N LYS A 119 -7.69 -5.60 6.47
CA LYS A 119 -6.60 -5.86 7.41
C LYS A 119 -5.36 -5.02 7.08
N PHE A 120 -4.58 -4.72 8.12
CA PHE A 120 -3.21 -4.26 7.97
C PHE A 120 -2.33 -5.48 7.64
N PRO A 121 -1.46 -5.42 6.61
CA PRO A 121 -0.49 -6.48 6.34
C PRO A 121 0.67 -6.39 7.34
N GLN A 122 0.91 -7.51 8.02
CA GLN A 122 1.89 -7.77 9.05
C GLN A 122 2.07 -9.30 9.22
#